data_AF-A0A7K9CY02-F1
#
_entry.id   AF-A0A7K9CY02-F1
#
_cell.length_a   1.000
_cell.length_b   1.000
_cell.length_c   1.000
_cell.angle_alpha   90.00
_cell.angle_beta   90.00
_cell.angle_gamma   90.00
#
_symmetry.space_group_name_H-M   'P 1'
#
loop_
_entity.id
_entity.type
_entity.pdbx_description
1 polymer ?
#
loop_
_entity_poly.entity_id
_entity_poly.type
_entity_poly.pdbx_seq_one_letter_code
_entity_poly.pdbx_strand_id
1 'polypeptide(L)'
;PPPPPPPPPPAASPSSARELAVQALGRVARLAALCRALRQREAEGDEAGWAQAQGEAEAVRQELQEVVRPLREPGYREALRRKTERARKRRLRLKTGRGRKRRLRRQRRKQEAKAAKEEGAARAAEREAKIDQWRAKCIQEVEEKNRERELKAAADSVLSEVRKKQADTKRMVDVLRALEKLRALRKEAAARKGLCPPPSADDAFESQVESLKTLLKNRTELYEAEERALRVMLEGEQEEERKREMEKKQRKERERLLQQKLEIDSKLFGNPDEFPLAHLLQPFREYYLQAEHSVAALIQIRHEWDQFLVPADHPEGSCIPPGWVLPSLPTNDTWATAVR
;
A
#
# COMPACT_ATOMS: atom_id res chain seq x y z
N PRO A 1 46.72 -13.21 -83.28
CA PRO A 1 45.61 -13.27 -82.30
C PRO A 1 45.09 -11.85 -82.02
N PRO A 2 43.79 -11.57 -82.18
CA PRO A 2 43.24 -10.25 -81.86
C PRO A 2 43.31 -10.00 -80.34
N PRO A 3 43.55 -8.75 -79.90
CA PRO A 3 43.63 -8.41 -78.48
C PRO A 3 42.27 -8.63 -77.79
N PRO A 4 42.27 -9.08 -76.51
CA PRO A 4 41.04 -9.37 -75.78
C PRO A 4 40.18 -8.11 -75.58
N PRO A 5 38.84 -8.24 -75.59
CA PRO A 5 37.95 -7.12 -75.38
C PRO A 5 38.14 -6.54 -73.97
N PRO A 6 38.05 -5.21 -73.82
CA PRO A 6 38.30 -4.56 -72.54
C PRO A 6 37.25 -4.97 -71.49
N PRO A 7 37.64 -5.03 -70.21
CA PRO A 7 36.78 -5.50 -69.13
C PRO A 7 35.52 -4.63 -68.98
N PRO A 8 34.40 -5.24 -68.53
CA PRO A 8 33.14 -4.55 -68.34
C PRO A 8 33.26 -3.43 -67.31
N PRO A 9 32.51 -2.34 -67.47
CA PRO A 9 32.59 -1.17 -66.60
C PRO A 9 32.22 -1.52 -65.15
N PRO A 10 32.94 -0.95 -64.16
CA PRO A 10 32.63 -1.14 -62.75
C PRO A 10 31.23 -0.61 -62.43
N ALA A 11 30.47 -1.37 -61.64
CA ALA A 11 29.09 -1.03 -61.30
C ALA A 11 28.99 0.37 -60.65
N ALA A 12 28.19 1.26 -61.23
CA ALA A 12 28.05 2.66 -60.81
C ALA A 12 27.79 2.80 -59.29
N SER A 13 28.79 3.20 -58.52
CA SER A 13 28.68 3.41 -57.07
C SER A 13 29.24 4.78 -56.67
N PRO A 14 28.73 5.43 -55.61
CA PRO A 14 29.25 6.72 -55.18
C PRO A 14 30.73 6.72 -54.78
N SER A 15 31.23 5.62 -54.23
CA SER A 15 32.66 5.44 -53.90
C SER A 15 33.50 5.28 -55.16
N SER A 16 33.12 4.37 -56.07
CA SER A 16 33.84 4.15 -57.32
C SER A 16 33.83 5.40 -58.23
N ALA A 17 32.70 6.12 -58.31
CA ALA A 17 32.62 7.37 -59.07
C ALA A 17 33.52 8.46 -58.47
N ARG A 18 33.68 8.50 -57.14
CA ARG A 18 34.59 9.43 -56.46
C ARG A 18 36.05 9.08 -56.75
N GLU A 19 36.40 7.80 -56.70
CA GLU A 19 37.74 7.30 -57.02
C GLU A 19 38.12 7.61 -58.47
N LEU A 20 37.22 7.31 -59.42
CA LEU A 20 37.41 7.64 -60.84
C LEU A 20 37.54 9.15 -61.07
N ALA A 21 36.76 9.97 -60.37
CA ALA A 21 36.87 11.43 -60.46
C ALA A 21 38.21 11.95 -59.92
N VAL A 22 38.69 11.43 -58.79
CA VAL A 22 39.99 11.80 -58.21
C VAL A 22 41.13 11.39 -59.14
N GLN A 23 41.09 10.18 -59.69
CA GLN A 23 42.09 9.70 -60.66
C GLN A 23 42.07 10.55 -61.94
N ALA A 24 40.89 10.85 -62.49
CA ALA A 24 40.76 11.71 -63.67
C ALA A 24 41.32 13.12 -63.42
N LEU A 25 41.00 13.73 -62.27
CA LEU A 25 41.55 15.04 -61.89
C LEU A 25 43.08 15.02 -61.76
N GLY A 26 43.65 13.95 -61.22
CA GLY A 26 45.11 13.76 -61.16
C GLY A 26 45.76 13.67 -62.54
N ARG A 27 45.15 12.93 -63.48
CA ARG A 27 45.62 12.82 -64.87
C ARG A 27 45.48 14.14 -65.65
N VAL A 28 44.40 14.88 -65.44
CA VAL A 28 44.23 16.23 -66.01
C VAL A 28 45.31 17.19 -65.50
N ALA A 29 45.63 17.16 -64.20
CA ALA A 29 46.68 17.99 -63.63
C ALA A 29 48.07 17.65 -64.23
N ARG A 30 48.36 16.35 -64.42
CA ARG A 30 49.59 15.88 -65.06
C ARG A 30 49.68 16.30 -66.53
N LEU A 31 48.59 16.15 -67.28
CA LEU A 31 48.51 16.59 -68.68
C LEU A 31 48.69 18.11 -68.81
N ALA A 32 48.09 18.90 -67.93
CA ALA A 32 48.27 20.35 -67.90
C ALA A 32 49.73 20.76 -67.61
N ALA A 33 50.45 20.01 -66.77
CA ALA A 33 51.88 20.23 -66.52
C ALA A 33 52.72 19.90 -67.77
N LEU A 34 52.43 18.77 -68.44
CA LEU A 34 53.11 18.37 -69.69
C LEU A 34 52.85 19.37 -70.83
N CYS A 35 51.63 19.91 -70.96
CA CYS A 35 51.33 20.96 -71.93
C CYS A 35 52.12 22.26 -71.67
N ARG A 36 52.41 22.59 -70.39
CA ARG A 36 53.28 23.74 -70.07
C ARG A 36 54.74 23.46 -70.43
N ALA A 37 55.24 22.26 -70.14
CA ALA A 37 56.59 21.85 -70.49
C ALA A 37 56.80 21.80 -72.02
N LEU A 38 55.81 21.33 -72.77
CA LEU A 38 55.82 21.35 -74.24
C LEU A 38 55.99 22.76 -74.81
N ARG A 39 55.23 23.74 -74.28
CA ARG A 39 55.34 25.15 -74.69
C ARG A 39 56.70 25.76 -74.36
N GLN A 40 57.33 25.33 -73.27
CA GLN A 40 58.67 25.78 -72.88
C GLN A 40 59.74 25.22 -73.82
N ARG A 41 59.69 23.92 -74.13
CA ARG A 41 60.63 23.25 -75.04
C ARG A 41 60.52 23.72 -76.49
N GLU A 42 59.30 24.03 -76.92
CA GLU A 42 59.04 24.66 -78.22
C GLU A 42 59.72 26.04 -78.34
N ALA A 43 59.74 26.82 -77.25
CA ALA A 43 60.42 28.11 -77.21
C ALA A 43 61.96 27.99 -77.14
N GLU A 44 62.48 26.88 -76.62
CA GLU A 44 63.92 26.59 -76.48
C GLU A 44 64.53 25.94 -77.73
N GLY A 45 63.71 25.49 -78.69
CA GLY A 45 64.18 24.85 -79.94
C GLY A 45 64.64 23.39 -79.76
N ASP A 46 64.27 22.72 -78.66
CA ASP A 46 64.63 21.32 -78.38
C ASP A 46 63.61 20.36 -79.01
N GLU A 47 63.84 19.99 -80.28
CA GLU A 47 62.96 19.07 -81.03
C GLU A 47 62.88 17.67 -80.39
N ALA A 48 64.01 17.17 -79.86
CA ALA A 48 64.07 15.83 -79.25
C ALA A 48 63.29 15.78 -77.94
N GLY A 49 63.46 16.79 -77.08
CA GLY A 49 62.69 16.91 -75.85
C GLY A 49 61.21 17.24 -76.09
N TRP A 50 60.87 17.92 -77.19
CA TRP A 50 59.49 18.17 -77.58
C TRP A 50 58.77 16.88 -77.99
N ALA A 51 59.40 16.06 -78.84
CA ALA A 51 58.85 14.75 -79.26
C ALA A 51 58.63 13.80 -78.07
N GLN A 52 59.57 13.77 -77.11
CA GLN A 52 59.43 12.96 -75.89
C GLN A 52 58.26 13.44 -75.01
N ALA A 53 58.14 14.75 -74.77
CA ALA A 53 57.05 15.30 -73.98
C ALA A 53 55.69 15.14 -74.67
N GLN A 54 55.66 15.12 -76.00
CA GLN A 54 54.44 14.84 -76.77
C GLN A 54 54.00 13.39 -76.58
N GLY A 55 54.92 12.43 -76.67
CA GLY A 55 54.64 11.02 -76.40
C GLY A 55 54.11 10.79 -74.97
N GLU A 56 54.71 11.45 -73.97
CA GLU A 56 54.24 11.39 -72.59
C GLU A 56 52.86 12.02 -72.40
N ALA A 57 52.58 13.16 -73.07
CA ALA A 57 51.27 13.80 -73.03
C ALA A 57 50.18 12.95 -73.70
N GLU A 58 50.51 12.28 -74.82
CA GLU A 58 49.60 11.37 -75.50
C GLU A 58 49.32 10.11 -74.67
N ALA A 59 50.33 9.55 -73.99
CA ALA A 59 50.15 8.44 -73.06
C ALA A 59 49.22 8.83 -71.90
N VAL A 60 49.45 9.99 -71.26
CA VAL A 60 48.58 10.50 -70.18
C VAL A 60 47.16 10.82 -70.69
N ARG A 61 47.03 11.25 -71.95
CA ARG A 61 45.72 11.46 -72.60
C ARG A 61 44.96 10.15 -72.76
N GLN A 62 45.63 9.08 -73.19
CA GLN A 62 45.04 7.74 -73.31
C GLN A 62 44.64 7.19 -71.93
N GLU A 63 45.50 7.32 -70.92
CA GLU A 63 45.17 6.97 -69.53
C GLU A 63 43.92 7.73 -69.02
N LEU A 64 43.81 9.03 -69.32
CA LEU A 64 42.65 9.83 -68.95
C LEU A 64 41.38 9.36 -69.68
N GLN A 65 41.48 9.00 -70.96
CA GLN A 65 40.34 8.46 -71.72
C GLN A 65 39.83 7.16 -71.11
N GLU A 66 40.72 6.25 -70.70
CA GLU A 66 40.35 5.00 -70.04
C GLU A 66 39.70 5.23 -68.66
N VAL A 67 40.25 6.14 -67.84
CA VAL A 67 39.68 6.47 -66.52
C VAL A 67 38.30 7.13 -66.64
N VAL A 68 38.07 7.93 -67.68
CA VAL A 68 36.79 8.65 -67.88
C VAL A 68 35.76 7.82 -68.65
N ARG A 69 36.18 6.75 -69.35
CA ARG A 69 35.31 5.86 -70.14
C ARG A 69 34.06 5.39 -69.36
N PRO A 70 34.16 4.87 -68.12
CA PRO A 70 32.97 4.43 -67.36
C PRO A 70 32.03 5.59 -66.99
N LEU A 71 32.55 6.81 -66.83
CA LEU A 71 31.75 8.00 -66.49
C LEU A 71 30.98 8.58 -67.68
N ARG A 72 31.36 8.20 -68.91
CA ARG A 72 30.74 8.59 -70.18
C ARG A 72 29.67 7.62 -70.66
N GLU A 73 29.56 6.45 -70.06
CA GLU A 73 28.55 5.47 -70.45
C GLU A 73 27.12 5.99 -70.24
N PRO A 74 26.22 5.75 -71.21
CA PRO A 74 24.82 6.15 -71.09
C PRO A 74 24.19 5.46 -69.87
N GLY A 75 23.52 6.24 -69.02
CA GLY A 75 22.85 5.75 -67.81
C GLY A 75 23.70 5.66 -66.54
N TYR A 76 25.04 5.74 -66.62
CA TYR A 76 25.92 5.70 -65.42
C TYR A 76 25.60 6.85 -64.45
N ARG A 77 25.44 8.07 -64.98
CA ARG A 77 25.12 9.28 -64.20
C ARG A 77 23.74 9.20 -63.56
N GLU A 78 22.76 8.63 -64.25
CA GLU A 78 21.40 8.45 -63.74
C GLU A 78 21.34 7.38 -62.65
N ALA A 79 22.05 6.25 -62.84
CA ALA A 79 22.18 5.21 -61.83
C ALA A 79 22.85 5.75 -60.56
N LEU A 80 23.88 6.58 -60.71
CA LEU A 80 24.56 7.26 -59.60
C LEU A 80 23.62 8.22 -58.85
N ARG A 81 22.88 9.08 -59.58
CA ARG A 81 21.87 9.98 -59.00
C ARG A 81 20.79 9.22 -58.25
N ARG A 82 20.25 8.13 -58.82
CA ARG A 82 19.25 7.29 -58.16
C ARG A 82 19.78 6.67 -56.87
N LYS A 83 21.04 6.18 -56.87
CA LYS A 83 21.66 5.60 -55.67
C LYS A 83 21.90 6.64 -54.56
N THR A 84 22.38 7.84 -54.91
CA THR A 84 22.58 8.92 -53.93
C THR A 84 21.26 9.46 -53.38
N GLU A 85 20.22 9.59 -54.21
CA GLU A 85 18.88 9.94 -53.75
C GLU A 85 18.26 8.90 -52.83
N ARG A 86 18.38 7.60 -53.17
CA ARG A 86 17.91 6.51 -52.31
C ARG A 86 18.61 6.53 -50.95
N ALA A 87 19.93 6.74 -50.93
CA ALA A 87 20.70 6.89 -49.70
C ALA A 87 20.25 8.11 -48.87
N ARG A 88 20.03 9.26 -49.52
CA ARG A 88 19.51 10.49 -48.87
C ARG A 88 18.11 10.28 -48.29
N LYS A 89 17.17 9.71 -49.04
CA LYS A 89 15.80 9.38 -48.61
C LYS A 89 15.82 8.41 -47.43
N ARG A 90 16.65 7.36 -47.47
CA ARG A 90 16.83 6.41 -46.35
C ARG A 90 17.35 7.10 -45.10
N ARG A 91 18.35 7.97 -45.21
CA ARG A 91 18.91 8.74 -44.08
C ARG A 91 17.87 9.67 -43.46
N LEU A 92 17.03 10.32 -44.28
CA LEU A 92 15.96 11.19 -43.80
C LEU A 92 14.88 10.40 -43.06
N ARG A 93 14.41 9.27 -43.60
CA ARG A 93 13.44 8.38 -42.94
C ARG A 93 13.94 7.88 -41.58
N LEU A 94 15.23 7.52 -41.49
CA LEU A 94 15.85 7.13 -40.22
C LEU A 94 15.90 8.30 -39.23
N LYS A 95 16.22 9.52 -39.68
CA LYS A 95 16.26 10.72 -38.83
C LYS A 95 14.87 11.08 -38.30
N THR A 96 13.85 11.09 -39.15
CA THR A 96 12.46 11.37 -38.75
C THR A 96 11.89 10.27 -37.85
N GLY A 97 12.16 8.99 -38.16
CA GLY A 97 11.78 7.85 -37.32
C GLY A 97 12.41 7.90 -35.93
N ARG A 98 13.72 8.21 -35.84
CA ARG A 98 14.41 8.44 -34.56
C ARG A 98 13.81 9.62 -33.78
N GLY A 99 13.47 10.72 -34.46
CA GLY A 99 12.81 11.88 -33.86
C GLY A 99 11.43 11.54 -33.27
N ARG A 100 10.59 10.80 -34.01
CA ARG A 100 9.28 10.34 -33.56
C ARG A 100 9.40 9.41 -32.35
N LYS A 101 10.32 8.43 -32.40
CA LYS A 101 10.58 7.50 -31.28
C LYS A 101 11.06 8.24 -30.03
N ARG A 102 11.92 9.26 -30.17
CA ARG A 102 12.39 10.10 -29.06
C ARG A 102 11.25 10.92 -28.45
N ARG A 103 10.36 11.49 -29.28
CA ARG A 103 9.18 12.24 -28.80
C ARG A 103 8.22 11.34 -28.03
N LEU A 104 7.92 10.15 -28.55
CA LEU A 104 7.06 9.17 -27.87
C LEU A 104 7.64 8.75 -26.51
N ARG A 105 8.95 8.45 -26.45
CA ARG A 105 9.64 8.13 -25.19
C ARG A 105 9.56 9.28 -24.18
N ARG A 106 9.73 10.53 -24.62
CA ARG A 106 9.62 11.70 -23.74
C ARG A 106 8.19 11.89 -23.22
N GLN A 107 7.18 11.62 -24.05
CA GLN A 107 5.78 11.72 -23.66
C GLN A 107 5.42 10.62 -22.64
N ARG A 108 5.85 9.38 -22.85
CA ARG A 108 5.69 8.27 -21.89
C ARG A 108 6.34 8.60 -20.54
N ARG A 109 7.61 9.02 -20.53
CA ARG A 109 8.29 9.45 -19.30
C ARG A 109 7.59 10.58 -18.56
N LYS A 110 6.98 11.53 -19.30
CA LYS A 110 6.19 12.60 -18.70
C LYS A 110 4.90 12.08 -18.06
N GLN A 111 4.22 11.12 -18.70
CA GLN A 111 3.02 10.48 -18.15
C GLN A 111 3.37 9.65 -16.92
N GLU A 112 4.40 8.81 -17.00
CA GLU A 112 4.93 8.03 -15.88
C GLU A 112 5.33 8.92 -14.70
N ALA A 113 6.03 10.04 -14.96
CA ALA A 113 6.40 10.98 -13.90
C ALA A 113 5.20 11.72 -13.30
N LYS A 114 4.12 11.94 -14.06
CA LYS A 114 2.88 12.51 -13.52
C LYS A 114 2.14 11.49 -12.66
N ALA A 115 1.96 10.28 -13.17
CA ALA A 115 1.33 9.18 -12.43
C ALA A 115 2.09 8.89 -11.11
N ALA A 116 3.42 8.86 -11.14
CA ALA A 116 4.23 8.68 -9.93
C ALA A 116 4.09 9.84 -8.92
N LYS A 117 3.87 11.07 -9.40
CA LYS A 117 3.60 12.23 -8.52
C LYS A 117 2.19 12.16 -7.93
N GLU A 118 1.19 11.81 -8.73
CA GLU A 118 -0.20 11.64 -8.29
C GLU A 118 -0.30 10.52 -7.26
N GLU A 119 0.35 9.37 -7.51
CA GLU A 119 0.44 8.27 -6.56
C GLU A 119 1.18 8.68 -5.27
N GLY A 120 2.30 9.41 -5.40
CA GLY A 120 3.02 9.96 -4.25
C GLY A 120 2.16 10.91 -3.41
N ALA A 121 1.38 11.77 -4.07
CA ALA A 121 0.45 12.69 -3.42
C ALA A 121 -0.72 11.95 -2.77
N ALA A 122 -1.29 10.93 -3.42
CA ALA A 122 -2.34 10.09 -2.85
C ALA A 122 -1.87 9.36 -1.59
N ARG A 123 -0.65 8.78 -1.62
CA ARG A 123 -0.03 8.16 -0.44
C ARG A 123 0.23 9.17 0.67
N ALA A 124 0.61 10.41 0.34
CA ALA A 124 0.79 11.48 1.33
C ALA A 124 -0.56 11.87 1.96
N ALA A 125 -1.59 12.08 1.16
CA ALA A 125 -2.94 12.39 1.61
C ALA A 125 -3.53 11.28 2.48
N GLU A 126 -3.27 10.01 2.17
CA GLU A 126 -3.70 8.88 3.02
C GLU A 126 -3.03 8.91 4.40
N ARG A 127 -1.73 9.25 4.46
CA ARG A 127 -1.01 9.41 5.73
C ARG A 127 -1.54 10.59 6.52
N GLU A 128 -1.78 11.73 5.87
CA GLU A 128 -2.38 12.91 6.50
C GLU A 128 -3.78 12.61 7.03
N ALA A 129 -4.63 11.94 6.25
CA ALA A 129 -5.96 11.51 6.68
C ALA A 129 -5.90 10.58 7.90
N LYS A 130 -4.93 9.65 7.97
CA LYS A 130 -4.72 8.81 9.16
C LYS A 130 -4.31 9.63 10.39
N ILE A 131 -3.45 10.64 10.20
CA ILE A 131 -3.05 11.55 11.27
C ILE A 131 -4.26 12.36 11.77
N ASP A 132 -5.06 12.89 10.86
CA ASP A 132 -6.23 13.69 11.21
C ASP A 132 -7.32 12.85 11.88
N GLN A 133 -7.54 11.61 11.43
CA GLN A 133 -8.41 10.66 12.12
C GLN A 133 -7.93 10.38 13.55
N TRP A 134 -6.62 10.23 13.75
CA TRP A 134 -6.05 10.03 15.09
C TRP A 134 -6.22 11.28 15.96
N ARG A 135 -5.94 12.47 15.42
CA ARG A 135 -6.16 13.75 16.12
C ARG A 135 -7.62 13.93 16.51
N ALA A 136 -8.55 13.65 15.61
CA ALA A 136 -9.98 13.72 15.88
C ALA A 136 -10.39 12.77 17.02
N LYS A 137 -9.87 11.53 17.03
CA LYS A 137 -10.07 10.59 18.14
C LYS A 137 -9.53 11.15 19.46
N CYS A 138 -8.32 11.69 19.48
CA CYS A 138 -7.76 12.29 20.69
C CYS A 138 -8.57 13.49 21.19
N ILE A 139 -9.05 14.35 20.30
CA ILE A 139 -9.90 15.49 20.65
C ILE A 139 -11.22 14.98 21.25
N GLN A 140 -11.87 14.00 20.61
CA GLN A 140 -13.09 13.39 21.11
C GLN A 140 -12.89 12.78 22.51
N GLU A 141 -11.80 12.04 22.74
CA GLU A 141 -11.49 11.47 24.06
C GLU A 141 -11.32 12.54 25.14
N VAL A 142 -10.73 13.69 24.80
CA VAL A 142 -10.57 14.81 25.74
C VAL A 142 -11.90 15.52 25.98
N GLU A 143 -12.71 15.73 24.94
CA GLU A 143 -14.05 16.30 25.06
C GLU A 143 -14.98 15.42 25.89
N GLU A 144 -14.95 14.10 25.71
CA GLU A 144 -15.71 13.14 26.52
C GLU A 144 -15.32 13.24 27.99
N LYS A 145 -14.02 13.23 28.30
CA LYS A 145 -13.52 13.42 29.68
C LYS A 145 -13.93 14.77 30.27
N ASN A 146 -13.98 15.83 29.48
CA ASN A 146 -14.43 17.13 29.95
C ASN A 146 -15.94 17.12 30.23
N ARG A 147 -16.76 16.51 29.35
CA ARG A 147 -18.20 16.34 29.57
C ARG A 147 -18.49 15.51 30.82
N GLU A 148 -17.75 14.43 31.05
CA GLU A 148 -17.84 13.62 32.27
C GLU A 148 -17.55 14.45 33.54
N ARG A 149 -16.51 15.29 33.51
CA ARG A 149 -16.18 16.19 34.62
C ARG A 149 -17.26 17.24 34.86
N GLU A 150 -17.83 17.80 33.81
CA GLU A 150 -18.93 18.77 33.89
C GLU A 150 -20.19 18.14 34.48
N LEU A 151 -20.55 16.93 34.04
CA LEU A 151 -21.67 16.17 34.60
C LEU A 151 -21.46 15.86 36.09
N LYS A 152 -20.25 15.44 36.46
CA LYS A 152 -19.90 15.22 37.88
C LYS A 152 -20.00 16.50 38.70
N ALA A 153 -19.48 17.60 38.19
CA ALA A 153 -19.56 18.90 38.86
C ALA A 153 -21.01 19.38 39.03
N ALA A 154 -21.86 19.16 38.03
CA ALA A 154 -23.29 19.46 38.11
C ALA A 154 -23.97 18.60 39.18
N ALA A 155 -23.68 17.30 39.24
CA ALA A 155 -24.20 16.41 40.27
C ALA A 155 -23.76 16.82 41.69
N ASP A 156 -22.47 17.15 41.86
CA ASP A 156 -21.93 17.65 43.13
C ASP A 156 -22.58 18.98 43.55
N SER A 157 -22.88 19.86 42.59
CA SER A 157 -23.61 21.11 42.83
C SER A 157 -25.00 20.83 43.39
N VAL A 158 -25.77 19.95 42.77
CA VAL A 158 -27.12 19.57 43.23
C VAL A 158 -27.06 18.96 44.65
N LEU A 159 -26.11 18.05 44.90
CA LEU A 159 -25.92 17.47 46.23
C LEU A 159 -25.55 18.54 47.28
N SER A 160 -24.71 19.52 46.92
CA SER A 160 -24.34 20.61 47.81
C SER A 160 -25.54 21.49 48.19
N GLU A 161 -26.48 21.70 47.26
CA GLU A 161 -27.72 22.42 47.52
C GLU A 161 -28.63 21.66 48.50
N VAL A 162 -28.79 20.35 48.32
CA VAL A 162 -29.56 19.51 49.25
C VAL A 162 -28.95 19.55 50.66
N ARG A 163 -27.61 19.43 50.77
CA ARG A 163 -26.91 19.56 52.06
C ARG A 163 -27.08 20.93 52.70
N LYS A 164 -27.12 21.99 51.89
CA LYS A 164 -27.41 23.35 52.38
C LYS A 164 -28.83 23.43 52.94
N LYS A 165 -29.83 22.88 52.24
CA LYS A 165 -31.24 22.82 52.71
C LYS A 165 -31.36 22.03 54.03
N GLN A 166 -30.65 20.90 54.15
CA GLN A 166 -30.59 20.13 55.41
C GLN A 166 -29.97 20.95 56.53
N ALA A 167 -28.83 21.63 56.28
CA ALA A 167 -28.17 22.46 57.28
C ALA A 167 -29.06 23.63 57.73
N ASP A 168 -29.78 24.28 56.81
CA ASP A 168 -30.72 25.35 57.14
C ASP A 168 -31.92 24.84 57.95
N THR A 169 -32.46 23.66 57.62
CA THR A 169 -33.51 23.00 58.40
C THR A 169 -33.04 22.72 59.83
N LYS A 170 -31.80 22.23 60.00
CA LYS A 170 -31.19 22.00 61.31
C LYS A 170 -31.04 23.30 62.10
N ARG A 171 -30.60 24.39 61.46
CA ARG A 171 -30.52 25.72 62.09
C ARG A 171 -31.89 26.19 62.58
N MET A 172 -32.95 25.99 61.80
CA MET A 172 -34.32 26.35 62.21
C MET A 172 -34.78 25.55 63.43
N VAL A 173 -34.46 24.26 63.50
CA VAL A 173 -34.73 23.41 64.68
C VAL A 173 -33.99 23.95 65.92
N ASP A 174 -32.73 24.34 65.77
CA ASP A 174 -31.94 24.88 66.87
C ASP A 174 -32.49 26.24 67.36
N VAL A 175 -33.01 27.08 66.45
CA VAL A 175 -33.72 28.33 66.81
C VAL A 175 -35.00 28.04 67.60
N LEU A 176 -35.82 27.07 67.18
CA LEU A 176 -37.02 26.69 67.94
C LEU A 176 -36.66 26.23 69.36
N ARG A 177 -35.62 25.40 69.51
CA ARG A 177 -35.13 24.97 70.82
C ARG A 177 -34.67 26.15 71.69
N ALA A 178 -34.01 27.14 71.09
CA ALA A 178 -33.61 28.36 71.81
C ALA A 178 -34.82 29.20 72.25
N LEU A 179 -35.85 29.30 71.41
CA LEU A 179 -37.11 30.00 71.74
C LEU A 179 -37.86 29.31 72.89
N GLU A 180 -37.91 27.98 72.91
CA GLU A 180 -38.50 27.22 74.02
C GLU A 180 -37.78 27.49 75.34
N LYS A 181 -36.45 27.46 75.33
CA LYS A 181 -35.64 27.81 76.51
C LYS A 181 -35.89 29.25 76.96
N LEU A 182 -35.93 30.21 76.03
CA LEU A 182 -36.20 31.60 76.34
C LEU A 182 -37.60 31.80 76.94
N ARG A 183 -38.61 31.09 76.41
CA ARG A 183 -39.97 31.07 76.93
C ARG A 183 -39.99 30.53 78.36
N ALA A 184 -39.35 29.39 78.61
CA ALA A 184 -39.26 28.78 79.94
C ALA A 184 -38.63 29.73 80.97
N LEU A 185 -37.48 30.35 80.63
CA LEU A 185 -36.82 31.33 81.50
C LEU A 185 -37.70 32.56 81.78
N ARG A 186 -38.47 33.03 80.79
CA ARG A 186 -39.43 34.13 80.98
C ARG A 186 -40.59 33.73 81.88
N LYS A 187 -41.11 32.51 81.75
CA LYS A 187 -42.15 31.97 82.65
C LYS A 187 -41.62 31.91 84.09
N GLU A 188 -40.43 31.36 84.31
CA GLU A 188 -39.79 31.30 85.63
C GLU A 188 -39.54 32.70 86.23
N ALA A 189 -39.05 33.64 85.43
CA ALA A 189 -38.81 35.01 85.87
C ALA A 189 -40.10 35.75 86.24
N ALA A 190 -41.20 35.51 85.51
CA ALA A 190 -42.51 36.08 85.81
C ALA A 190 -43.11 35.46 87.09
N ALA A 191 -43.00 34.14 87.24
CA ALA A 191 -43.43 33.42 88.45
C ALA A 191 -42.70 33.93 89.71
N ARG A 192 -41.39 34.20 89.64
CA ARG A 192 -40.63 34.82 90.74
C ARG A 192 -41.12 36.22 91.11
N LYS A 193 -41.75 36.94 90.19
CA LYS A 193 -42.37 38.26 90.42
C LYS A 193 -43.85 38.18 90.82
N GLY A 194 -44.40 36.97 90.99
CA GLY A 194 -45.82 36.76 91.31
C GLY A 194 -46.78 36.99 90.14
N LEU A 195 -46.27 37.16 88.92
CA LEU A 195 -47.07 37.36 87.71
C LEU A 195 -47.07 36.06 86.89
N CYS A 196 -48.22 35.42 86.75
CA CYS A 196 -48.38 34.25 85.88
C CYS A 196 -48.98 34.69 84.55
N PRO A 197 -48.32 34.41 83.40
CA PRO A 197 -48.95 34.54 82.10
C PRO A 197 -50.26 33.72 82.03
N PRO A 198 -51.27 34.18 81.28
CA PRO A 198 -52.50 33.41 81.12
C PRO A 198 -52.22 32.07 80.41
N PRO A 199 -52.82 30.96 80.88
CA PRO A 199 -52.54 29.61 80.36
C PRO A 199 -52.85 29.48 78.85
N SER A 200 -53.85 30.19 78.35
CA SER A 200 -54.18 30.22 76.92
C SER A 200 -53.05 30.72 76.01
N ALA A 201 -52.21 31.63 76.51
CA ALA A 201 -51.07 32.14 75.74
C ALA A 201 -49.92 31.12 75.68
N ASP A 202 -49.84 30.23 76.66
CA ASP A 202 -48.87 29.14 76.71
C ASP A 202 -49.28 27.99 75.81
N ASP A 203 -50.54 27.58 75.86
CA ASP A 203 -51.10 26.56 74.97
C ASP A 203 -50.97 26.98 73.50
N ALA A 204 -51.22 28.27 73.19
CA ALA A 204 -51.07 28.80 71.84
C ALA A 204 -49.60 28.78 71.35
N PHE A 205 -48.65 29.07 72.23
CA PHE A 205 -47.22 29.01 71.90
C PHE A 205 -46.75 27.57 71.69
N GLU A 206 -47.12 26.67 72.60
CA GLU A 206 -46.74 25.26 72.54
C GLU A 206 -47.33 24.59 71.29
N SER A 207 -48.60 24.87 70.97
CA SER A 207 -49.24 24.40 69.74
C SER A 207 -48.55 24.90 68.46
N GLN A 208 -48.16 26.18 68.42
CA GLN A 208 -47.42 26.74 67.27
C GLN A 208 -46.01 26.16 67.12
N VAL A 209 -45.28 26.00 68.23
CA VAL A 209 -43.95 25.41 68.22
C VAL A 209 -44.00 23.94 67.81
N GLU A 210 -44.99 23.19 68.28
CA GLU A 210 -45.17 21.78 67.92
C GLU A 210 -45.53 21.62 66.44
N SER A 211 -46.42 22.48 65.92
CA SER A 211 -46.71 22.55 64.48
C SER A 211 -45.45 22.84 63.64
N LEU A 212 -44.61 23.78 64.07
CA LEU A 212 -43.34 24.08 63.38
C LEU A 212 -42.32 22.93 63.49
N LYS A 213 -42.26 22.23 64.62
CA LYS A 213 -41.42 21.05 64.81
C LYS A 213 -41.81 19.91 63.89
N THR A 214 -43.10 19.60 63.80
CA THR A 214 -43.62 18.56 62.90
C THR A 214 -43.31 18.90 61.43
N LEU A 215 -43.49 20.15 61.03
CA LEU A 215 -43.13 20.62 59.69
C LEU A 215 -41.63 20.45 59.40
N LEU A 216 -40.76 20.86 60.32
CA LEU A 216 -39.30 20.73 60.14
C LEU A 216 -38.85 19.26 60.15
N LYS A 217 -39.50 18.41 60.94
CA LYS A 217 -39.26 16.97 60.93
C LYS A 217 -39.57 16.38 59.55
N ASN A 218 -40.74 16.69 58.99
CA ASN A 218 -41.13 16.24 57.65
C ASN A 218 -40.15 16.74 56.57
N ARG A 219 -39.71 18.01 56.66
CA ARG A 219 -38.70 18.55 55.72
C ARG A 219 -37.34 17.86 55.85
N THR A 220 -36.93 17.50 57.06
CA THR A 220 -35.69 16.77 57.29
C THR A 220 -35.73 15.39 56.63
N GLU A 221 -36.80 14.63 56.85
CA GLU A 221 -37.01 13.31 56.25
C GLU A 221 -37.02 13.38 54.70
N LEU A 222 -37.66 14.40 54.14
CA LEU A 222 -37.68 14.63 52.69
C LEU A 222 -36.29 14.90 52.12
N TYR A 223 -35.53 15.83 52.70
CA TYR A 223 -34.18 16.15 52.20
C TYR A 223 -33.18 15.01 52.43
N GLU A 224 -33.36 14.21 53.48
CA GLU A 224 -32.57 12.99 53.70
C GLU A 224 -32.90 11.89 52.68
N ALA A 225 -34.17 11.76 52.29
CA ALA A 225 -34.58 10.84 51.23
C ALA A 225 -34.06 11.29 49.86
N GLU A 226 -34.13 12.59 49.56
CA GLU A 226 -33.60 13.20 48.32
C GLU A 226 -32.09 12.98 48.20
N GLU A 227 -31.31 13.24 49.26
CA GLU A 227 -29.86 13.01 49.24
C GLU A 227 -29.52 11.51 49.07
N ARG A 228 -30.25 10.62 49.75
CA ARG A 228 -30.06 9.16 49.60
C ARG A 228 -30.36 8.70 48.17
N ALA A 229 -31.44 9.17 47.56
CA ALA A 229 -31.80 8.84 46.19
C ALA A 229 -30.73 9.31 45.20
N LEU A 230 -30.29 10.57 45.31
CA LEU A 230 -29.23 11.12 44.45
C LEU A 230 -27.91 10.36 44.59
N ARG A 231 -27.55 9.93 45.82
CA ARG A 231 -26.32 9.16 46.06
C ARG A 231 -26.37 7.77 45.42
N VAL A 232 -27.49 7.06 45.55
CA VAL A 232 -27.68 5.75 44.89
C VAL A 232 -27.63 5.87 43.37
N MET A 233 -28.21 6.94 42.80
CA MET A 233 -28.13 7.19 41.36
C MET A 233 -26.68 7.42 40.90
N LEU A 234 -25.90 8.22 41.64
CA LEU A 234 -24.48 8.46 41.33
C LEU A 234 -23.63 7.19 41.47
N GLU A 235 -23.87 6.40 42.52
CA GLU A 235 -23.15 5.13 42.75
C GLU A 235 -23.47 4.10 41.65
N GLY A 236 -24.74 4.00 41.25
CA GLY A 236 -25.17 3.12 40.16
C GLY A 236 -24.57 3.51 38.80
N GLU A 237 -24.45 4.81 38.51
CA GLU A 237 -23.82 5.30 37.28
C GLU A 237 -22.31 5.01 37.26
N GLN A 238 -21.61 5.22 38.38
CA GLN A 238 -20.18 4.88 38.51
C GLN A 238 -19.92 3.36 38.43
N GLU A 239 -20.81 2.54 38.99
CA GLU A 239 -20.69 1.09 38.92
C GLU A 239 -20.90 0.56 37.50
N GLU A 240 -21.89 1.09 36.78
CA GLU A 240 -22.10 0.79 35.36
C GLU A 240 -20.91 1.24 34.49
N GLU A 241 -20.34 2.42 34.77
CA GLU A 241 -19.14 2.88 34.07
C GLU A 241 -17.95 1.94 34.29
N ARG A 242 -17.68 1.54 35.54
CA ARG A 242 -16.64 0.55 35.87
C ARG A 242 -16.86 -0.78 35.17
N LYS A 243 -18.11 -1.26 35.11
CA LYS A 243 -18.46 -2.49 34.41
C LYS A 243 -18.19 -2.38 32.91
N ARG A 244 -18.58 -1.27 32.28
CA ARG A 244 -18.29 -0.99 30.84
C ARG A 244 -16.80 -0.89 30.57
N GLU A 245 -16.02 -0.27 31.44
CA GLU A 245 -14.56 -0.23 31.32
C GLU A 245 -13.94 -1.63 31.41
N MET A 246 -14.39 -2.44 32.36
CA MET A 246 -13.92 -3.82 32.53
C MET A 246 -14.28 -4.67 31.30
N GLU A 247 -15.48 -4.54 30.76
CA GLU A 247 -15.90 -5.23 29.54
C GLU A 247 -15.06 -4.77 28.33
N LYS A 248 -14.80 -3.46 28.19
CA LYS A 248 -13.89 -2.92 27.16
C LYS A 248 -12.48 -3.50 27.30
N LYS A 249 -11.95 -3.61 28.53
CA LYS A 249 -10.63 -4.21 28.81
C LYS A 249 -10.61 -5.69 28.43
N GLN A 250 -11.60 -6.46 28.87
CA GLN A 250 -11.73 -7.88 28.52
C GLN A 250 -11.86 -8.08 27.01
N ARG A 251 -12.62 -7.23 26.31
CA ARG A 251 -12.75 -7.29 24.85
C ARG A 251 -11.41 -7.02 24.16
N LYS A 252 -10.67 -6.00 24.60
CA LYS A 252 -9.32 -5.71 24.08
C LYS A 252 -8.34 -6.84 24.36
N GLU A 253 -8.43 -7.48 25.52
CA GLU A 253 -7.60 -8.63 25.87
C GLU A 253 -7.93 -9.86 25.00
N ARG A 254 -9.22 -10.16 24.81
CA ARG A 254 -9.66 -11.21 23.88
C ARG A 254 -9.17 -10.97 22.46
N GLU A 255 -9.27 -9.72 21.98
CA GLU A 255 -8.78 -9.35 20.66
C GLU A 255 -7.26 -9.51 20.55
N ARG A 256 -6.50 -9.14 21.58
CA ARG A 256 -5.05 -9.38 21.65
C ARG A 256 -4.71 -10.86 21.63
N LEU A 257 -5.42 -11.68 22.39
CA LEU A 257 -5.23 -13.13 22.41
C LEU A 257 -5.53 -13.74 21.04
N LEU A 258 -6.61 -13.28 20.36
CA LEU A 258 -6.93 -13.70 19.00
C LEU A 258 -5.83 -13.29 18.02
N GLN A 259 -5.32 -12.06 18.09
CA GLN A 259 -4.21 -11.60 17.26
C GLN A 259 -2.94 -12.41 17.51
N GLN A 260 -2.60 -12.69 18.76
CA GLN A 260 -1.46 -13.55 19.12
C GLN A 260 -1.64 -14.97 18.57
N LYS A 261 -2.84 -15.54 18.68
CA LYS A 261 -3.15 -16.84 18.10
C LYS A 261 -2.94 -16.84 16.59
N LEU A 262 -3.49 -15.84 15.88
CA LEU A 262 -3.30 -15.70 14.43
C LEU A 262 -1.83 -15.53 14.05
N GLU A 263 -1.05 -14.78 14.85
CA GLU A 263 0.39 -14.62 14.64
C GLU A 263 1.15 -15.93 14.83
N ILE A 264 0.82 -16.70 15.88
CA ILE A 264 1.39 -18.02 16.12
C ILE A 264 1.02 -18.98 14.99
N ASP A 265 -0.26 -19.02 14.59
CA ASP A 265 -0.74 -19.88 13.51
C ASP A 265 -0.03 -19.53 12.18
N SER A 266 0.17 -18.24 11.89
CA SER A 266 0.95 -17.79 10.73
C SER A 266 2.42 -18.22 10.80
N LYS A 267 3.07 -18.15 11.98
CA LYS A 267 4.46 -18.60 12.15
C LYS A 267 4.63 -20.12 12.04
N LEU A 268 3.66 -20.90 12.54
CA LEU A 268 3.71 -22.36 12.55
C LEU A 268 3.31 -22.98 11.22
N PHE A 269 2.27 -22.45 10.57
CA PHE A 269 1.64 -23.04 9.40
C PHE A 269 1.78 -22.18 8.13
N GLY A 270 2.43 -21.03 8.22
CA GLY A 270 2.56 -20.07 7.12
C GLY A 270 1.33 -19.17 6.98
N ASN A 271 1.47 -18.09 6.20
CA ASN A 271 0.36 -17.21 5.90
C ASN A 271 -0.69 -17.93 5.03
N PRO A 272 -1.96 -18.02 5.47
CA PRO A 272 -3.01 -18.68 4.70
C PRO A 272 -3.26 -18.02 3.34
N ASP A 273 -2.95 -16.72 3.22
CA ASP A 273 -3.13 -15.92 2.00
C ASP A 273 -1.97 -16.02 1.01
N GLU A 274 -0.75 -16.34 1.47
CA GLU A 274 0.45 -16.40 0.61
C GLU A 274 0.71 -17.80 0.06
N PHE A 275 0.30 -18.83 0.80
CA PHE A 275 0.50 -20.22 0.40
C PHE A 275 -0.69 -21.07 0.86
N PRO A 276 -1.65 -21.40 -0.03
CA PRO A 276 -2.74 -22.28 0.33
C PRO A 276 -2.20 -23.71 0.39
N LEU A 277 -1.44 -24.05 1.44
CA LEU A 277 -1.07 -25.43 1.79
C LEU A 277 -2.33 -26.30 1.88
N ALA A 278 -3.46 -25.69 2.22
CA ALA A 278 -4.78 -26.29 2.16
C ALA A 278 -5.09 -26.92 0.79
N HIS A 279 -4.68 -26.32 -0.33
CA HIS A 279 -4.89 -26.85 -1.69
C HIS A 279 -3.90 -27.97 -2.05
N LEU A 280 -2.65 -27.92 -1.59
CA LEU A 280 -1.66 -28.99 -1.86
C LEU A 280 -1.97 -30.27 -1.06
N LEU A 281 -2.51 -30.11 0.15
CA LEU A 281 -2.95 -31.22 1.00
C LEU A 281 -4.41 -31.63 0.71
N GLN A 282 -5.13 -30.87 -0.12
CA GLN A 282 -6.53 -31.15 -0.45
C GLN A 282 -6.72 -32.54 -1.06
N PRO A 283 -5.89 -33.04 -2.00
CA PRO A 283 -6.05 -34.40 -2.52
C PRO A 283 -5.92 -35.48 -1.43
N PHE A 284 -5.02 -35.27 -0.46
CA PHE A 284 -4.85 -36.19 0.67
C PHE A 284 -6.05 -36.13 1.61
N ARG A 285 -6.54 -34.92 1.90
CA ARG A 285 -7.70 -34.72 2.75
C ARG A 285 -8.97 -35.30 2.12
N GLU A 286 -9.17 -35.09 0.84
CA GLU A 286 -10.27 -35.68 0.06
C GLU A 286 -10.17 -37.21 0.02
N TYR A 287 -8.96 -37.77 -0.13
CA TYR A 287 -8.74 -39.21 -0.08
C TYR A 287 -9.12 -39.82 1.29
N TYR A 288 -8.71 -39.21 2.40
CA TYR A 288 -9.05 -39.74 3.74
C TYR A 288 -10.49 -39.47 4.16
N LEU A 289 -11.12 -38.38 3.68
CA LEU A 289 -12.50 -38.02 4.01
C LEU A 289 -13.52 -38.48 2.95
N GLN A 290 -13.11 -39.24 1.92
CA GLN A 290 -14.00 -39.67 0.83
C GLN A 290 -15.24 -40.41 1.32
N ALA A 291 -15.13 -41.14 2.43
CA ALA A 291 -16.23 -41.87 3.07
C ALA A 291 -17.32 -40.95 3.64
N GLU A 292 -16.96 -39.73 4.07
CA GLU A 292 -17.93 -38.74 4.59
C GLU A 292 -18.75 -38.10 3.47
N HIS A 293 -18.22 -38.09 2.25
CA HIS A 293 -18.78 -37.36 1.11
C HIS A 293 -19.40 -38.29 0.04
N SER A 294 -19.10 -39.59 0.08
CA SER A 294 -19.61 -40.58 -0.88
C SER A 294 -19.91 -41.91 -0.20
N VAL A 295 -21.19 -42.29 -0.22
CA VAL A 295 -21.64 -43.60 0.28
C VAL A 295 -21.00 -44.74 -0.51
N ALA A 296 -20.78 -44.57 -1.82
CA ALA A 296 -20.09 -45.56 -2.63
C ALA A 296 -18.63 -45.75 -2.19
N ALA A 297 -17.92 -44.66 -1.85
CA ALA A 297 -16.57 -44.73 -1.33
C ALA A 297 -16.54 -45.38 0.07
N LEU A 298 -17.52 -45.07 0.93
CA LEU A 298 -17.68 -45.74 2.23
C LEU A 298 -17.88 -47.26 2.07
N ILE A 299 -18.77 -47.69 1.17
CA ILE A 299 -19.03 -49.11 0.89
C ILE A 299 -17.77 -49.78 0.34
N GLN A 300 -17.06 -49.13 -0.59
CA GLN A 300 -15.83 -49.64 -1.18
C GLN A 300 -14.73 -49.81 -0.12
N ILE A 301 -14.49 -48.78 0.70
CA ILE A 301 -13.53 -48.85 1.81
C ILE A 301 -13.92 -50.00 2.75
N ARG A 302 -15.21 -50.12 3.09
CA ARG A 302 -15.66 -51.20 3.97
C ARG A 302 -15.42 -52.58 3.36
N HIS A 303 -15.73 -52.76 2.08
CA HIS A 303 -15.47 -53.98 1.34
C HIS A 303 -13.98 -54.32 1.31
N GLU A 304 -13.12 -53.33 1.06
CA GLU A 304 -11.65 -53.46 1.09
C GLU A 304 -11.11 -53.80 2.49
N TRP A 305 -11.82 -53.50 3.56
CA TRP A 305 -11.47 -53.97 4.91
C TRP A 305 -12.03 -55.36 5.19
N ASP A 306 -13.26 -55.63 4.75
CA ASP A 306 -13.95 -56.90 4.99
C ASP A 306 -13.25 -58.07 4.31
N GLN A 307 -12.55 -57.85 3.18
CA GLN A 307 -11.72 -58.89 2.53
C GLN A 307 -10.65 -59.49 3.45
N PHE A 308 -10.21 -58.75 4.49
CA PHE A 308 -9.21 -59.21 5.48
C PHE A 308 -9.83 -59.88 6.71
N LEU A 309 -11.15 -59.86 6.84
CA LEU A 309 -11.90 -60.47 7.95
C LEU A 309 -12.47 -61.85 7.58
N VAL A 310 -12.37 -62.24 6.31
CA VAL A 310 -12.90 -63.52 5.80
C VAL A 310 -11.85 -64.64 5.97
N PRO A 311 -12.25 -65.90 6.26
CA PRO A 311 -11.33 -67.03 6.33
C PRO A 311 -10.45 -67.17 5.08
N ALA A 312 -9.24 -67.69 5.25
CA ALA A 312 -8.21 -67.78 4.19
C ALA A 312 -8.66 -68.57 2.94
N ASP A 313 -9.69 -69.40 3.06
CA ASP A 313 -10.24 -70.23 1.99
C ASP A 313 -11.30 -69.52 1.14
N HIS A 314 -11.62 -68.25 1.43
CA HIS A 314 -12.62 -67.49 0.69
C HIS A 314 -12.04 -66.92 -0.62
N PRO A 315 -12.72 -67.09 -1.76
CA PRO A 315 -12.18 -66.73 -3.08
C PRO A 315 -11.93 -65.23 -3.27
N GLU A 316 -12.65 -64.38 -2.53
CA GLU A 316 -12.45 -62.92 -2.51
C GLU A 316 -11.76 -62.41 -1.23
N GLY A 317 -11.26 -63.33 -0.40
CA GLY A 317 -10.53 -62.99 0.83
C GLY A 317 -9.06 -62.68 0.54
N SER A 318 -8.52 -61.65 1.18
CA SER A 318 -7.09 -61.38 1.22
C SER A 318 -6.63 -61.61 2.65
N CYS A 319 -5.70 -62.53 2.89
CA CYS A 319 -5.23 -62.80 4.24
C CYS A 319 -4.14 -61.81 4.65
N ILE A 320 -4.22 -61.29 5.88
CA ILE A 320 -3.09 -60.57 6.49
C ILE A 320 -1.97 -61.60 6.66
N PRO A 321 -0.74 -61.35 6.17
CA PRO A 321 0.35 -62.29 6.28
C PRO A 321 0.59 -62.69 7.75
N PRO A 322 0.72 -63.99 8.08
CA PRO A 322 0.88 -64.46 9.46
C PRO A 322 2.26 -64.14 10.07
N GLY A 323 3.04 -63.23 9.47
CA GLY A 323 4.41 -62.92 9.88
C GLY A 323 4.82 -61.50 9.53
N TRP A 324 6.07 -61.17 9.84
CA TRP A 324 6.64 -59.86 9.56
C TRP A 324 6.67 -59.58 8.06
N VAL A 325 5.99 -58.51 7.64
CA VAL A 325 6.10 -57.97 6.28
C VAL A 325 7.41 -57.19 6.20
N LEU A 326 8.41 -57.78 5.54
CA LEU A 326 9.64 -57.08 5.23
C LEU A 326 9.39 -56.15 4.05
N PRO A 327 9.73 -54.85 4.15
CA PRO A 327 9.56 -53.93 3.03
C PRO A 327 10.40 -54.40 1.85
N SER A 328 9.87 -54.21 0.65
CA SER A 328 10.63 -54.43 -0.58
C SER A 328 11.85 -53.51 -0.63
N LEU A 329 12.88 -53.94 -1.35
CA LEU A 329 14.04 -53.09 -1.60
C LEU A 329 13.58 -51.76 -2.23
N PRO A 330 14.22 -50.62 -1.88
CA PRO A 330 13.84 -49.32 -2.41
C PRO A 330 13.80 -49.35 -3.93
N THR A 331 12.71 -48.85 -4.51
CA THR A 331 12.50 -48.90 -5.96
C THR A 331 13.48 -48.02 -6.75
N ASN A 332 14.17 -47.09 -6.07
CA ASN A 332 15.20 -46.23 -6.65
C ASN A 332 16.15 -45.71 -5.56
N ASP A 333 17.37 -45.32 -5.95
CA ASP A 333 18.44 -44.82 -5.10
C ASP A 333 18.02 -43.57 -4.30
N THR A 334 17.18 -42.70 -4.88
CA THR A 334 16.60 -41.55 -4.16
C THR A 334 15.76 -41.97 -2.96
N TRP A 335 14.92 -43.00 -3.10
CA TRP A 335 14.16 -43.53 -1.97
C TRP A 335 15.04 -44.27 -0.98
N ALA A 336 16.09 -44.95 -1.45
CA ALA A 336 17.07 -45.61 -0.58
C ALA A 336 17.78 -44.63 0.37
N THR A 337 17.94 -43.35 -0.03
CA THR A 337 18.53 -42.32 0.84
C THR A 337 17.60 -41.81 1.95
N ALA A 338 16.28 -41.97 1.81
CA ALA A 338 15.31 -41.48 2.80
C ALA A 338 15.02 -42.47 3.94
N VAL A 339 15.39 -43.75 3.76
CA VAL A 339 15.10 -44.85 4.70
C VAL A 339 16.35 -45.23 5.52
N ARG A 340 17.37 -44.37 5.53
CA ARG A 340 18.65 -44.60 6.24
C ARG A 340 18.70 -43.97 7.62
#